data_AF-A0A4Q6BF77-F1
#
_entry.id   AF-A0A4Q6BF77-F1
#
_cell.length_a   1.000
_cell.length_b   1.000
_cell.length_c   1.000
_cell.angle_alpha   90.00
_cell.angle_beta   90.00
_cell.angle_gamma   90.00
#
_symmetry.space_group_name_H-M   'P 1'
#
loop_
_entity.id
_entity.type
_entity.pdbx_description
1 polymer ?
#
loop_
_entity_poly.entity_id
_entity_poly.type
_entity_poly.pdbx_seq_one_letter_code
_entity_poly.pdbx_strand_id
1 'polypeptide(L)' 'MPLYYDNKSTSGIAQSINHSDEALEALMALGYSLNDATLALEGVSTELSTADRVTQALRG' A
#
# COMPACT_ATOMS: atom_id res chain seq x y z
N MET A 1 25.23 23.19 -33.37
CA MET A 1 23.84 22.88 -32.96
C MET A 1 23.89 21.87 -31.82
N PRO A 2 23.58 22.24 -30.56
CA PRO A 2 23.53 21.31 -29.44
C PRO A 2 22.11 20.74 -29.28
N LEU A 3 22.00 19.41 -29.21
CA LEU A 3 20.74 18.72 -28.96
C LEU A 3 20.40 18.83 -27.47
N TYR A 4 19.30 19.53 -27.17
CA TYR A 4 18.76 19.65 -25.83
C TYR A 4 17.92 18.39 -25.55
N TYR A 5 18.40 17.51 -24.67
CA TYR A 5 17.61 16.40 -24.16
C TYR A 5 16.83 16.90 -22.93
N ASP A 6 15.56 17.22 -23.15
CA ASP A 6 14.59 17.49 -22.08
C ASP A 6 14.13 16.14 -21.53
N ASN A 7 14.82 15.65 -20.50
CA ASN A 7 14.34 14.54 -19.70
C ASN A 7 13.26 15.06 -18.75
N LYS A 8 12.09 15.40 -19.31
CA LYS A 8 10.90 15.69 -18.52
C LYS A 8 10.69 14.54 -17.56
N SER A 9 11.10 14.76 -16.32
CA SER A 9 10.97 13.84 -15.21
C SER A 9 9.52 13.39 -15.21
N THR A 10 9.30 12.16 -15.67
CA THR A 10 8.17 11.34 -15.28
C THR A 10 8.31 11.19 -13.78
N SER A 11 7.93 12.25 -13.05
CA SER A 11 7.53 12.16 -11.66
C SER A 11 6.44 11.11 -11.70
N GLY A 12 6.83 9.88 -11.37
CA GLY A 12 5.92 8.77 -11.21
C GLY A 12 4.85 9.30 -10.30
N ILE A 13 3.70 9.61 -10.89
CA ILE A 13 2.47 9.72 -10.14
C ILE A 13 2.41 8.37 -9.46
N ALA A 14 2.84 8.33 -8.20
CA ALA A 14 2.60 7.23 -7.33
C ALA A 14 1.08 7.19 -7.31
N GLN A 15 0.51 6.39 -8.22
CA GLN A 15 -0.88 6.07 -8.21
C GLN A 15 -1.09 5.67 -6.77
N SER A 16 -1.93 6.42 -6.08
CA SER A 16 -2.59 6.01 -4.85
C SER A 16 -3.46 4.80 -5.22
N ILE A 17 -2.79 3.71 -5.64
CA ILE A 17 -3.32 2.39 -5.82
C ILE A 17 -3.79 2.04 -4.43
N ASN A 18 -5.03 1.62 -4.32
CA ASN A 18 -5.71 1.29 -3.08
C ASN A 18 -4.81 0.49 -2.12
N HIS A 19 -4.09 1.17 -1.22
CA HIS A 19 -3.18 0.55 -0.24
C HIS A 19 -3.90 -0.46 0.65
N SER A 20 -5.24 -0.39 0.72
CA SER A 20 -6.07 -1.34 1.46
C SER A 20 -6.09 -2.72 0.81
N ASP A 21 -6.09 -2.79 -0.52
CA ASP A 21 -6.09 -4.09 -1.23
C ASP A 21 -4.75 -4.79 -1.04
N GLU A 22 -3.66 -4.03 -1.13
CA GLU A 22 -2.30 -4.50 -0.93
C GLU A 22 -2.04 -5.03 0.50
N ALA A 23 -2.62 -4.37 1.52
CA ALA A 23 -2.52 -4.82 2.91
C ALA A 23 -3.40 -6.05 3.17
N LEU A 24 -4.58 -6.12 2.56
CA LEU A 24 -5.45 -7.30 2.60
C LEU A 24 -4.78 -8.50 1.93
N GLU A 25 -4.19 -8.30 0.75
CA GLU A 25 -3.43 -9.32 0.03
C GLU A 25 -2.28 -9.86 0.88
N ALA A 26 -1.53 -8.97 1.54
CA ALA A 26 -0.44 -9.38 2.42
C ALA A 26 -0.93 -10.20 3.61
N LEU A 27 -2.05 -9.82 4.25
CA LEU A 27 -2.64 -10.59 5.34
C LEU A 27 -3.17 -11.96 4.85
N MET A 28 -3.83 -11.99 3.69
CA MET A 28 -4.28 -13.23 3.06
C MET A 28 -3.11 -14.16 2.71
N ALA A 29 -1.99 -13.61 2.23
CA ALA A 29 -0.77 -14.36 1.95
C ALA A 29 -0.13 -14.97 3.21
N LEU A 30 -0.34 -14.36 4.38
CA LEU A 30 0.04 -14.91 5.68
C LEU A 30 -0.93 -16.00 6.18
N GLY A 31 -2.06 -16.20 5.51
CA GLY A 31 -3.08 -17.19 5.87
C GLY A 31 -4.27 -16.61 6.65
N TYR A 32 -4.40 -15.29 6.75
CA TYR A 32 -5.58 -14.65 7.33
C TYR A 32 -6.76 -14.67 6.35
N SER A 33 -7.98 -14.78 6.90
CA SER A 33 -9.19 -14.66 6.08
C SER A 33 -9.49 -13.18 5.80
N LEU A 34 -10.15 -12.89 4.66
CA LEU A 34 -10.53 -11.53 4.27
C LEU A 34 -11.27 -10.80 5.41
N ASN A 35 -12.17 -11.51 6.11
CA ASN A 35 -12.92 -10.94 7.22
C ASN A 35 -12.01 -10.53 8.39
N ASP A 36 -11.02 -11.37 8.73
CA ASP A 36 -10.08 -11.11 9.82
C ASP A 36 -9.13 -9.96 9.44
N ALA A 37 -8.65 -9.96 8.20
CA ALA A 37 -7.81 -8.91 7.66
C ALA A 37 -8.55 -7.55 7.58
N THR A 38 -9.84 -7.55 7.24
CA THR A 38 -10.67 -6.33 7.22
C THR A 38 -10.91 -5.79 8.62
N LEU A 39 -11.21 -6.66 9.59
CA LEU A 39 -11.36 -6.28 11.00
C LEU A 39 -10.06 -5.73 11.58
N ALA A 40 -8.94 -6.37 11.26
CA ALA A 40 -7.62 -5.93 11.71
C ALA A 40 -7.19 -4.58 11.08
N LEU A 41 -7.74 -4.23 9.91
CA LEU A 41 -7.53 -2.94 9.26
C LEU A 41 -8.59 -1.88 9.61
N GLU A 42 -9.68 -2.23 10.29
CA GLU A 42 -10.83 -1.34 10.60
C GLU A 42 -10.45 -0.15 11.50
N GLY A 43 -9.33 -0.22 12.21
CA GLY A 43 -8.77 0.85 13.04
C GLY A 43 -7.45 1.44 12.52
N VAL A 44 -6.96 0.98 11.38
CA VAL A 44 -5.63 1.30 10.88
C VAL A 44 -5.71 2.42 9.85
N SER A 45 -4.99 3.53 10.09
CA SER A 45 -5.04 4.68 9.18
C SER A 45 -4.47 4.31 7.81
N THR A 46 -5.22 4.67 6.76
CA THR A 46 -4.83 4.43 5.35
C THR A 46 -3.67 5.31 4.88
N GLU A 47 -3.24 6.25 5.72
CA GLU A 47 -2.06 7.10 5.46
C GLU A 47 -0.75 6.39 5.82
N LEU A 48 -0.80 5.26 6.54
CA LEU A 48 0.37 4.44 6.81
C LEU A 48 0.72 3.56 5.60
N SER A 49 2.01 3.26 5.47
CA SER A 49 2.51 2.33 4.46
C SER A 49 1.89 0.94 4.61
N THR A 50 1.72 0.22 3.51
CA THR A 50 1.14 -1.13 3.47
C THR A 50 1.74 -2.06 4.55
N ALA A 51 3.07 -2.06 4.71
CA ALA A 51 3.76 -2.86 5.71
C ALA A 51 3.41 -2.47 7.17
N ASP A 52 3.33 -1.17 7.47
CA ASP A 52 2.91 -0.69 8.78
C ASP A 52 1.46 -1.08 9.07
N ARG A 53 0.59 -1.00 8.07
CA ARG A 53 -0.82 -1.39 8.21
C ARG A 53 -0.98 -2.87 8.54
N VAL A 54 -0.26 -3.74 7.81
CA VAL A 54 -0.21 -5.18 8.09
C VAL A 54 0.35 -5.44 9.48
N THR A 55 1.40 -4.74 9.88
CA THR A 55 1.99 -4.89 11.21
C THR A 55 1.03 -4.45 12.32
N GLN A 56 0.32 -3.33 12.14
CA GLN A 56 -0.69 -2.86 13.09
C GLN A 56 -1.86 -3.85 13.18
N ALA A 57 -2.32 -4.37 12.05
CA ALA A 57 -3.36 -5.38 11.97
C ALA A 57 -3.01 -6.66 12.74
N LEU A 58 -1.76 -7.13 12.65
CA LEU A 58 -1.30 -8.34 13.35
C LEU A 58 -1.00 -8.13 14.85
N ARG A 59 -0.94 -6.86 15.31
CA ARG A 59 -0.66 -6.52 16.71
C ARG A 59 -1.93 -6.37 17.56
N GLY A 60 -3.11 -6.36 16.93
CA GLY A 60 -4.42 -6.29 17.58
C GLY A 60 -4.80 -7.54 18.34
#